data_AF-A0A9P3C875-F1
#
_entry.id   AF-A0A9P3C875-F1
#
_cell.length_a   1.000
_cell.length_b   1.000
_cell.length_c   1.000
_cell.angle_alpha   90.00
_cell.angle_beta   90.00
_cell.angle_gamma   90.00
#
_symmetry.space_group_name_H-M   'P 1'
#
loop_
_entity.id
_entity.type
_entity.pdbx_description
1 polymer ?
#
loop_
_entity_poly.entity_id
_entity_poly.type
_entity_poly.pdbx_seq_one_letter_code
_entity_poly.pdbx_strand_id
1 'polypeptide(L)'
;MPDQDVTFPETAAWPSLTGPIRFHDETCEIESLYVESNSSPPSQESHDTPGSEAHRRSYQIFPEEDPSGTQQSSTPANRPAYGSPVTHHGPPDAECSTELRRNSASLSDLARSQTQTSLSAREAVLFRNFVDNMAMWTDITDPQRHFEMVAPARALHEPVLRAAILAFSSRHINRQRLDGDTESLKYHNRCLELLIPTLSCNENEITEELLAAIAILRQNEEMDPQDNQFHLTGTTHILNTMSSFGSSGGLGEAAAWLCLREDMYISLTSQSPLRTNLQSFERSDVFTRTDDFAWSNRMVFLLARILSCAFNEGNQTSRSYASLKHLETEVDDWNASKPQTFQPVHFVPRGKESDRRFPSIWTLLPVHGM
;
A
#
# COMPACT_ATOMS: atom_id res chain seq x y z
N MET A 1 -15.61 -27.08 -32.32
CA MET A 1 -14.25 -26.63 -32.66
C MET A 1 -13.42 -26.88 -31.41
N PRO A 2 -12.38 -27.73 -31.46
CA PRO A 2 -11.67 -28.19 -30.29
C PRO A 2 -10.81 -27.07 -29.68
N ASP A 3 -10.75 -27.06 -28.35
CA ASP A 3 -9.84 -26.27 -27.51
C ASP A 3 -8.41 -26.41 -28.01
N GLN A 4 -7.75 -25.28 -28.25
CA GLN A 4 -6.31 -25.25 -28.42
C GLN A 4 -5.70 -25.01 -27.04
N ASP A 5 -5.14 -26.09 -26.49
CA ASP A 5 -4.22 -26.10 -25.35
C ASP A 5 -3.28 -24.88 -25.38
N VAL A 6 -3.35 -24.06 -24.34
CA VAL A 6 -2.37 -23.00 -24.09
C VAL A 6 -1.23 -23.60 -23.25
N THR A 7 -0.47 -24.51 -23.86
CA THR A 7 0.83 -24.92 -23.31
C THR A 7 1.92 -24.03 -23.88
N PHE A 8 2.62 -23.30 -23.01
CA PHE A 8 3.79 -22.51 -23.39
C PHE A 8 5.00 -23.44 -23.55
N PRO A 9 5.66 -23.51 -24.71
CA PRO A 9 6.86 -24.33 -24.88
C PRO A 9 8.03 -23.76 -24.07
N GLU A 10 8.72 -24.60 -23.29
CA GLU A 10 9.90 -24.25 -22.46
C GLU A 10 11.07 -23.62 -23.22
N THR A 11 11.04 -23.64 -24.57
CA THR A 11 12.09 -23.12 -25.45
C THR A 11 11.63 -21.93 -26.31
N ALA A 12 10.44 -21.38 -26.08
CA ALA A 12 9.99 -20.19 -26.79
C ALA A 12 10.82 -18.98 -26.34
N ALA A 13 11.66 -18.46 -27.23
CA ALA A 13 12.28 -17.16 -27.05
C ALA A 13 11.19 -16.13 -26.74
N TRP A 14 11.36 -15.40 -25.63
CA TRP A 14 10.55 -14.22 -25.31
C TRP A 14 10.29 -13.42 -26.58
N PRO A 15 9.05 -12.98 -26.86
CA PRO A 15 8.75 -12.24 -28.08
C PRO A 15 9.70 -11.06 -28.18
N SER A 16 10.54 -11.07 -29.22
CA SER A 16 11.52 -10.02 -29.43
C SER A 16 10.78 -8.71 -29.64
N LEU A 17 11.07 -7.75 -28.76
CA LEU A 17 10.58 -6.38 -28.86
C LEU A 17 10.91 -5.89 -30.27
N THR A 18 9.89 -5.70 -31.09
CA THR A 18 10.05 -5.23 -32.46
C THR A 18 9.50 -3.81 -32.51
N GLY A 19 10.31 -2.87 -32.98
CA GLY A 19 9.93 -1.46 -33.04
C GLY A 19 10.30 -0.65 -31.79
N PRO A 20 10.22 0.69 -31.89
CA PRO A 20 10.62 1.59 -30.83
C PRO A 20 9.67 1.51 -29.64
N ILE A 21 10.21 1.25 -28.46
CA ILE A 21 9.49 1.31 -27.19
C ILE A 21 9.50 2.77 -26.75
N ARG A 22 8.33 3.33 -26.43
CA ARG A 22 8.23 4.64 -25.80
C ARG A 22 7.57 4.44 -24.44
N PHE A 23 8.33 4.69 -23.38
CA PHE A 23 7.78 4.78 -22.04
C PHE A 23 6.98 6.08 -21.95
N HIS A 24 5.71 5.97 -21.60
CA HIS A 24 4.86 7.13 -21.31
C HIS A 24 4.92 7.36 -19.80
N ASP A 25 5.56 8.45 -19.39
CA ASP A 25 5.64 8.81 -17.99
C ASP A 25 4.69 9.98 -17.70
N GLU A 26 3.63 9.68 -16.95
CA GLU A 26 2.59 10.65 -16.59
C GLU A 26 3.02 11.57 -15.43
N THR A 27 4.21 11.39 -14.84
CA THR A 27 4.67 12.20 -13.68
C THR A 27 4.55 13.70 -13.92
N CYS A 28 5.00 14.17 -15.08
CA CYS A 28 5.07 15.60 -15.38
C CYS A 28 3.68 16.24 -15.49
N GLU A 29 2.72 15.49 -16.05
CA GLU A 29 1.33 15.92 -16.14
C GLU A 29 0.71 16.00 -14.74
N ILE A 30 1.01 15.02 -13.88
CA ILE A 30 0.57 15.01 -12.49
C ILE A 30 1.22 16.14 -11.68
N GLU A 31 2.55 16.35 -11.78
CA GLU A 31 3.27 17.42 -11.06
C GLU A 31 2.67 18.80 -11.39
N SER A 32 2.27 19.02 -12.64
CA SER A 32 1.69 20.29 -13.10
C SER A 32 0.36 20.66 -12.42
N LEU A 33 -0.39 19.69 -11.91
CA LEU A 33 -1.65 19.92 -11.20
C LEU A 33 -1.46 20.54 -9.80
N TYR A 34 -0.23 20.51 -9.27
CA TYR A 34 0.07 20.90 -7.90
C TYR A 34 1.08 22.06 -7.78
N VAL A 35 1.58 22.60 -8.89
CA VAL A 35 2.45 23.80 -8.87
C VAL A 35 1.59 25.05 -8.70
N GLU A 36 1.65 25.69 -7.52
CA GLU A 36 1.09 27.03 -7.34
C GLU A 36 1.80 28.02 -8.26
N SER A 37 1.05 28.58 -9.21
CA SER A 37 1.52 29.61 -10.14
C SER A 37 1.79 30.93 -9.41
N ASN A 38 2.95 31.02 -8.75
CA ASN A 38 3.52 32.29 -8.30
C ASN A 38 4.55 32.77 -9.31
N SER A 39 4.12 33.52 -10.32
CA SER A 39 4.99 34.51 -10.97
C SER A 39 4.17 35.61 -11.65
N SER A 40 4.35 36.83 -11.17
CA SER A 40 4.04 38.06 -11.92
C SER A 40 4.92 38.14 -13.18
N PRO A 41 4.45 38.71 -14.29
CA PRO A 41 5.11 38.56 -15.59
C PRO A 41 6.23 39.61 -15.79
N PRO A 42 7.32 39.29 -16.49
CA PRO A 42 8.06 40.26 -17.26
C PRO A 42 7.53 40.33 -18.71
N SER A 43 7.61 41.56 -19.19
CA SER A 43 7.28 42.13 -20.50
C SER A 43 7.59 41.32 -21.76
N GLN A 44 6.66 41.50 -22.70
CA GLN A 44 6.63 41.17 -24.13
C GLN A 44 7.97 41.20 -24.88
N GLU A 45 8.18 40.19 -25.74
CA GLU A 45 8.66 40.40 -27.10
C GLU A 45 8.01 39.38 -28.05
N SER A 46 7.59 39.89 -29.19
CA SER A 46 6.65 39.32 -30.17
C SER A 46 7.35 38.52 -31.28
N HIS A 47 6.83 37.34 -31.63
CA HIS A 47 6.91 36.81 -32.99
C HIS A 47 5.67 35.97 -33.35
N ASP A 48 5.11 36.28 -34.52
CA ASP A 48 3.80 35.91 -35.06
C ASP A 48 3.74 34.52 -35.76
N THR A 49 2.73 33.70 -35.35
CA THR A 49 1.77 32.80 -36.09
C THR A 49 2.22 31.75 -37.16
N PRO A 50 1.37 30.75 -37.57
CA PRO A 50 0.00 30.38 -37.11
C PRO A 50 -0.37 28.88 -36.92
N GLY A 51 -1.34 28.64 -36.03
CA GLY A 51 -2.57 27.85 -36.29
C GLY A 51 -2.59 26.32 -36.07
N SER A 52 -3.32 25.85 -35.05
CA SER A 52 -4.59 25.09 -35.25
C SER A 52 -5.28 24.74 -33.91
N GLU A 53 -6.49 25.27 -33.79
CA GLU A 53 -7.70 24.76 -33.13
C GLU A 53 -7.70 24.25 -31.66
N ALA A 54 -8.35 25.07 -30.85
CA ALA A 54 -8.83 24.80 -29.51
C ALA A 54 -9.99 23.78 -29.48
N HIS A 55 -9.99 22.91 -28.46
CA HIS A 55 -11.22 22.35 -27.90
C HIS A 55 -11.37 22.80 -26.45
N ARG A 56 -12.21 23.82 -26.30
CA ARG A 56 -12.67 24.41 -25.05
C ARG A 56 -13.80 23.50 -24.52
N ARG A 57 -13.62 22.82 -23.38
CA ARG A 57 -14.76 22.30 -22.61
C ARG A 57 -14.95 23.13 -21.35
N SER A 58 -15.96 23.99 -21.44
CA SER A 58 -16.63 24.65 -20.32
C SER A 58 -17.39 23.61 -19.52
N TYR A 59 -17.21 23.58 -18.20
CA TYR A 59 -18.21 23.00 -17.30
C TYR A 59 -18.98 24.15 -16.65
N GLN A 60 -20.29 24.10 -16.87
CA GLN A 60 -21.29 25.01 -16.32
C GLN A 60 -21.58 24.62 -14.88
N ILE A 61 -21.56 25.62 -14.00
CA ILE A 61 -22.02 25.59 -12.62
C ILE A 61 -23.53 25.79 -12.61
N PHE A 62 -24.28 24.95 -11.90
CA PHE A 62 -25.66 25.21 -11.44
C PHE A 62 -25.96 24.35 -10.18
N PRO A 63 -26.93 24.76 -9.33
CA PRO A 63 -26.62 25.21 -7.97
C PRO A 63 -27.14 24.31 -6.85
N GLU A 64 -26.71 24.66 -5.64
CA GLU A 64 -27.14 24.16 -4.32
C GLU A 64 -28.66 24.18 -4.12
N GLU A 65 -29.17 23.12 -3.48
CA GLU A 65 -30.40 23.18 -2.67
C GLU A 65 -30.11 22.63 -1.27
N ASP A 66 -30.32 23.51 -0.28
CA ASP A 66 -30.42 23.23 1.15
C ASP A 66 -31.82 22.62 1.42
N PRO A 67 -32.00 21.79 2.47
CA PRO A 67 -32.70 22.37 3.60
C PRO A 67 -32.28 21.89 4.99
N SER A 68 -32.40 22.88 5.88
CA SER A 68 -32.49 22.90 7.34
C SER A 68 -33.32 21.76 7.97
N GLY A 69 -32.91 21.29 9.17
CA GLY A 69 -33.79 20.44 9.99
C GLY A 69 -33.27 19.85 11.30
N THR A 70 -33.09 20.70 12.32
CA THR A 70 -33.40 20.45 13.75
C THR A 70 -32.53 19.52 14.62
N GLN A 71 -32.07 20.13 15.72
CA GLN A 71 -31.44 19.58 16.92
C GLN A 71 -32.31 18.56 17.67
N GLN A 72 -31.67 17.61 18.37
CA GLN A 72 -32.07 17.22 19.73
C GLN A 72 -30.94 16.53 20.50
N SER A 73 -30.62 17.11 21.67
CA SER A 73 -29.74 16.56 22.71
C SER A 73 -30.36 15.38 23.44
N SER A 74 -29.50 14.45 23.89
CA SER A 74 -29.72 13.72 25.16
C SER A 74 -28.43 13.07 25.67
N THR A 75 -27.85 13.65 26.73
CA THR A 75 -27.10 12.92 27.76
C THR A 75 -28.10 12.35 28.78
N PRO A 76 -27.73 11.31 29.55
CA PRO A 76 -27.30 11.60 30.93
C PRO A 76 -26.16 10.72 31.48
N ALA A 77 -25.51 11.27 32.50
CA ALA A 77 -24.49 10.67 33.35
C ALA A 77 -25.04 9.60 34.31
N ASN A 78 -24.22 8.62 34.72
CA ASN A 78 -23.66 8.53 36.08
C ASN A 78 -22.94 7.20 36.37
N ARG A 79 -21.85 7.34 37.13
CA ARG A 79 -21.05 6.32 37.83
C ARG A 79 -21.78 5.86 39.10
N PRO A 80 -21.39 4.73 39.71
CA PRO A 80 -20.76 4.87 41.03
C PRO A 80 -19.53 3.96 41.23
N ALA A 81 -18.66 4.42 42.13
CA ALA A 81 -17.44 3.77 42.59
C ALA A 81 -17.62 3.18 44.00
N TYR A 82 -16.97 2.04 44.28
CA TYR A 82 -16.57 1.49 45.60
C TYR A 82 -15.63 0.30 45.27
N GLY A 83 -14.49 0.01 45.91
CA GLY A 83 -13.71 0.55 47.02
C GLY A 83 -12.32 -0.14 47.05
N SER A 84 -11.36 0.43 47.77
CA SER A 84 -9.97 -0.06 48.01
C SER A 84 -9.88 -1.01 49.23
N PRO A 85 -8.69 -1.40 49.74
CA PRO A 85 -7.53 -2.09 49.13
C PRO A 85 -7.09 -3.34 49.94
N VAL A 86 -6.20 -4.18 49.41
CA VAL A 86 -5.41 -5.14 50.23
C VAL A 86 -3.92 -5.04 49.87
N THR A 87 -3.12 -4.86 50.92
CA THR A 87 -1.66 -4.75 50.98
C THR A 87 -0.96 -6.10 50.89
N HIS A 88 0.15 -6.19 50.15
CA HIS A 88 1.21 -7.17 50.41
C HIS A 88 2.60 -6.56 50.21
N HIS A 89 3.51 -6.90 51.13
CA HIS A 89 4.87 -6.37 51.31
C HIS A 89 5.96 -7.25 50.66
N GLY A 90 6.96 -6.60 50.05
CA GLY A 90 8.40 -6.97 49.99
C GLY A 90 8.91 -7.70 48.73
N PRO A 91 10.23 -7.69 48.37
CA PRO A 91 11.40 -6.92 48.87
C PRO A 91 12.18 -6.18 47.71
N PRO A 92 13.40 -5.61 47.89
CA PRO A 92 13.89 -4.46 47.10
C PRO A 92 14.90 -4.82 45.98
N ASP A 93 14.72 -4.21 44.80
CA ASP A 93 15.78 -4.04 43.78
C ASP A 93 15.81 -2.56 43.34
N ALA A 94 16.57 -1.77 44.08
CA ALA A 94 16.77 -0.35 43.82
C ALA A 94 18.11 -0.17 43.09
N GLU A 95 18.05 0.01 41.77
CA GLU A 95 19.01 0.82 40.98
C GLU A 95 18.58 1.00 39.50
N CYS A 96 17.73 0.13 38.93
CA CYS A 96 17.21 0.28 37.56
C CYS A 96 16.02 1.27 37.45
N SER A 97 15.31 1.52 38.56
CA SER A 97 14.02 2.23 38.56
C SER A 97 14.12 3.75 38.39
N THR A 98 15.27 4.36 38.67
CA THR A 98 15.45 5.82 38.62
C THR A 98 15.70 6.35 37.21
N GLU A 99 16.40 5.58 36.36
CA GLU A 99 16.61 5.88 34.94
C GLU A 99 15.32 5.66 34.13
N LEU A 100 14.59 4.57 34.41
CA LEU A 100 13.28 4.28 33.80
C LEU A 100 12.21 5.33 34.11
N ARG A 101 12.18 5.89 35.33
CA ARG A 101 11.24 6.98 35.68
C ARG A 101 11.61 8.33 35.05
N ARG A 102 12.90 8.59 34.85
CA ARG A 102 13.37 9.83 34.19
C ARG A 102 13.08 9.78 32.69
N ASN A 103 13.23 8.60 32.07
CA ASN A 103 12.86 8.37 30.67
C ASN A 103 11.35 8.30 30.46
N SER A 104 10.59 7.69 31.38
CA SER A 104 9.13 7.68 31.28
C SER A 104 8.53 9.06 31.48
N ALA A 105 9.07 9.91 32.36
CA ALA A 105 8.65 11.31 32.47
C ALA A 105 8.98 12.12 31.21
N SER A 106 10.14 11.89 30.59
CA SER A 106 10.53 12.52 29.32
C SER A 106 9.67 12.07 28.13
N LEU A 107 9.32 10.78 28.05
CA LEU A 107 8.39 10.22 27.07
C LEU A 107 6.93 10.65 27.33
N SER A 108 6.56 10.81 28.60
CA SER A 108 5.24 11.33 29.02
C SER A 108 5.10 12.82 28.71
N ASP A 109 6.17 13.61 28.82
CA ASP A 109 6.20 15.02 28.41
C ASP A 109 6.26 15.17 26.88
N LEU A 110 6.87 14.23 26.15
CA LEU A 110 6.73 14.13 24.68
C LEU A 110 5.29 13.77 24.27
N ALA A 111 4.65 12.85 24.99
CA ALA A 111 3.27 12.42 24.74
C ALA A 111 2.21 13.45 25.19
N ARG A 112 2.47 14.21 26.25
CA ARG A 112 1.61 15.33 26.71
C ARG A 112 1.83 16.63 25.94
N SER A 113 2.91 16.72 25.16
CA SER A 113 3.14 17.77 24.17
C SER A 113 2.72 17.35 22.77
N GLN A 114 1.65 16.56 22.63
CA GLN A 114 0.89 16.48 21.37
C GLN A 114 0.15 17.80 21.14
N THR A 115 0.90 18.89 20.98
CA THR A 115 0.43 19.98 20.15
C THR A 115 0.14 19.37 18.79
N GLN A 116 -1.08 19.53 18.31
CA GLN A 116 -1.49 19.15 16.97
C GLN A 116 -0.52 19.81 16.00
N THR A 117 0.50 19.08 15.56
CA THR A 117 1.53 19.63 14.67
C THR A 117 0.87 19.74 13.31
N SER A 118 0.36 20.93 13.02
CA SER A 118 -0.17 21.28 11.72
C SER A 118 0.86 20.94 10.65
N LEU A 119 0.44 20.25 9.60
CA LEU A 119 1.29 19.99 8.45
C LEU A 119 1.79 21.32 7.88
N SER A 120 3.07 21.39 7.52
CA SER A 120 3.57 22.45 6.66
C SER A 120 2.91 22.40 5.28
N ALA A 121 2.97 23.50 4.51
CA ALA A 121 2.43 23.53 3.16
C ALA A 121 3.00 22.41 2.27
N ARG A 122 4.32 22.14 2.37
CA ARG A 122 4.96 21.05 1.63
C ARG A 122 4.46 19.68 2.07
N GLU A 123 4.34 19.44 3.37
CA GLU A 123 3.79 18.17 3.87
C GLU A 123 2.33 17.97 3.45
N ALA A 124 1.51 19.03 3.41
CA ALA A 124 0.13 18.94 2.93
C ALA A 124 0.05 18.51 1.45
N VAL A 125 0.94 19.03 0.60
CA VAL A 125 1.05 18.61 -0.81
C VAL A 125 1.44 17.13 -0.92
N LEU A 126 2.42 16.69 -0.12
CA LEU A 126 2.85 15.28 -0.10
C LEU A 126 1.73 14.35 0.39
N PHE A 127 1.00 14.74 1.44
CA PHE A 127 -0.18 13.99 1.91
C PHE A 127 -1.25 13.86 0.83
N ARG A 128 -1.55 14.98 0.15
CA ARG A 128 -2.53 14.98 -0.94
C ARG A 128 -2.09 14.07 -2.08
N ASN A 129 -0.82 14.12 -2.49
CA ASN A 129 -0.30 13.25 -3.53
C ASN A 129 -0.35 11.77 -3.14
N PHE A 130 -0.03 11.42 -1.89
CA PHE A 130 -0.15 10.05 -1.42
C PHE A 130 -1.59 9.54 -1.57
N VAL A 131 -2.57 10.31 -1.09
CA VAL A 131 -4.00 9.96 -1.17
C VAL A 131 -4.48 9.85 -2.62
N ASP A 132 -4.20 10.86 -3.44
CA ASP A 132 -4.79 10.97 -4.77
C ASP A 132 -4.14 10.02 -5.80
N ASN A 133 -2.84 9.75 -5.67
CA ASN A 133 -2.06 9.11 -6.74
C ASN A 133 -1.43 7.77 -6.35
N MET A 134 -1.30 7.46 -5.05
CA MET A 134 -0.46 6.34 -4.60
C MET A 134 -1.21 5.31 -3.77
N ALA A 135 -2.12 5.74 -2.89
CA ALA A 135 -2.86 4.85 -2.00
C ALA A 135 -3.71 3.81 -2.74
N MET A 136 -4.12 4.08 -3.99
CA MET A 136 -4.83 3.09 -4.80
C MET A 136 -3.96 1.86 -5.14
N TRP A 137 -2.64 2.02 -5.24
CA TRP A 137 -1.73 0.90 -5.50
C TRP A 137 -1.70 -0.09 -4.33
N THR A 138 -1.81 0.44 -3.11
CA THR A 138 -1.90 -0.36 -1.88
C THR A 138 -3.29 -0.94 -1.66
N ASP A 139 -4.33 -0.15 -1.92
CA ASP A 139 -5.73 -0.46 -1.62
C ASP A 139 -6.44 -1.27 -2.71
N ILE A 140 -5.73 -1.75 -3.74
CA ILE A 140 -6.35 -2.33 -4.93
C ILE A 140 -7.27 -3.54 -4.64
N THR A 141 -6.99 -4.31 -3.58
CA THR A 141 -7.88 -5.39 -3.06
C THR A 141 -8.57 -5.03 -1.74
N ASP A 142 -8.53 -3.76 -1.32
CA ASP A 142 -9.10 -3.30 -0.07
C ASP A 142 -10.34 -2.42 -0.30
N PRO A 143 -11.55 -2.93 -0.04
CA PRO A 143 -12.78 -2.18 -0.25
C PRO A 143 -12.95 -1.01 0.70
N GLN A 144 -12.25 -1.00 1.84
CA GLN A 144 -12.32 0.09 2.81
C GLN A 144 -11.27 1.19 2.56
N ARG A 145 -10.37 0.97 1.60
CA ARG A 145 -9.34 1.92 1.18
C ARG A 145 -8.54 2.44 2.38
N HIS A 146 -7.98 1.51 3.17
CA HIS A 146 -7.34 1.86 4.43
C HIS A 146 -6.13 2.76 4.24
N PHE A 147 -5.34 2.58 3.18
CA PHE A 147 -4.20 3.46 2.91
C PHE A 147 -4.63 4.83 2.40
N GLU A 148 -5.78 4.95 1.73
CA GLU A 148 -6.28 6.25 1.28
C GLU A 148 -7.01 7.02 2.39
N MET A 149 -7.82 6.32 3.19
CA MET A 149 -8.75 6.95 4.12
C MET A 149 -8.26 6.91 5.58
N VAL A 150 -7.66 5.80 6.00
CA VAL A 150 -7.33 5.55 7.42
C VAL A 150 -5.88 5.94 7.73
N ALA A 151 -4.92 5.49 6.94
CA ALA A 151 -3.50 5.76 7.18
C ALA A 151 -3.17 7.26 7.23
N PRO A 152 -3.68 8.13 6.33
CA PRO A 152 -3.37 9.57 6.37
C PRO A 152 -4.01 10.24 7.58
N ALA A 153 -5.21 9.84 7.97
CA ALA A 153 -5.86 10.35 9.17
C ALA A 153 -5.08 9.98 10.43
N ARG A 154 -4.63 8.72 10.56
CA ARG A 154 -3.80 8.27 11.69
C ARG A 154 -2.42 8.95 11.69
N ALA A 155 -1.83 9.19 10.52
CA ALA A 155 -0.56 9.90 10.38
C ALA A 155 -0.60 11.37 10.86
N LEU A 156 -1.78 11.97 11.06
CA LEU A 156 -1.89 13.27 11.75
C LEU A 156 -1.53 13.20 13.24
N HIS A 157 -1.43 12.00 13.81
CA HIS A 157 -1.06 11.80 15.21
C HIS A 157 0.08 10.78 15.39
N GLU A 158 0.36 9.96 14.37
CA GLU A 158 1.42 8.95 14.36
C GLU A 158 2.66 9.42 13.58
N PRO A 159 3.75 9.83 14.25
CA PRO A 159 4.91 10.45 13.59
C PRO A 159 5.69 9.50 12.67
N VAL A 160 5.75 8.21 12.99
CA VAL A 160 6.43 7.20 12.16
C VAL A 160 5.67 7.03 10.84
N LEU A 161 4.36 6.80 10.92
CA LEU A 161 3.50 6.67 9.75
C LEU A 161 3.50 7.94 8.89
N ARG A 162 3.48 9.11 9.53
CA ARG A 162 3.64 10.40 8.83
C ARG A 162 4.93 10.46 8.03
N ALA A 163 6.06 10.17 8.68
CA ALA A 163 7.36 10.26 8.02
C ALA A 163 7.47 9.27 6.84
N ALA A 164 6.90 8.07 6.98
CA ALA A 164 6.84 7.09 5.89
C ALA A 164 6.02 7.59 4.68
N ILE A 165 4.80 8.10 4.91
CA ILE A 165 3.95 8.69 3.86
C ILE A 165 4.69 9.83 3.13
N LEU A 166 5.33 10.72 3.89
CA LEU A 166 6.06 11.86 3.33
C LEU A 166 7.29 11.41 2.52
N ALA A 167 8.03 10.40 2.99
CA ALA A 167 9.19 9.85 2.28
C ALA A 167 8.78 9.25 0.93
N PHE A 168 7.75 8.39 0.95
CA PHE A 168 7.25 7.72 -0.24
C PHE A 168 6.66 8.71 -1.24
N SER A 169 5.80 9.62 -0.78
CA SER A 169 5.20 10.64 -1.64
C SER A 169 6.23 11.62 -2.21
N SER A 170 7.27 11.97 -1.43
CA SER A 170 8.33 12.84 -1.91
C SER A 170 9.11 12.17 -3.03
N ARG A 171 9.42 10.88 -2.90
CA ARG A 171 10.11 10.13 -3.96
C ARG A 171 9.26 10.07 -5.21
N HIS A 172 7.96 9.82 -5.06
CA HIS A 172 7.03 9.76 -6.18
C HIS A 172 6.97 11.05 -7.01
N ILE A 173 6.74 12.20 -6.36
CA ILE A 173 6.65 13.49 -7.05
C ILE A 173 7.98 13.84 -7.72
N ASN A 174 9.09 13.59 -7.05
CA ASN A 174 10.39 14.05 -7.52
C ASN A 174 11.16 13.02 -8.38
N ARG A 175 10.55 11.88 -8.76
CA ARG A 175 11.26 10.74 -9.39
C ARG A 175 12.01 11.08 -10.68
N GLN A 176 11.62 12.15 -11.38
CA GLN A 176 12.27 12.60 -12.61
C GLN A 176 13.30 13.72 -12.40
N ARG A 177 13.49 14.17 -11.15
CA ARG A 177 14.41 15.27 -10.81
C ARG A 177 15.78 14.70 -10.46
N LEU A 178 16.83 15.35 -10.95
CA LEU A 178 18.23 14.97 -10.70
C LEU A 178 18.59 14.94 -9.20
N ASP A 179 17.93 15.73 -8.37
CA ASP A 179 18.10 15.81 -6.91
C ASP A 179 16.88 15.27 -6.14
N GLY A 180 15.99 14.55 -6.82
CA GLY A 180 14.65 14.22 -6.33
C GLY A 180 14.59 13.34 -5.08
N ASP A 181 15.67 12.60 -4.80
CA ASP A 181 15.76 11.73 -3.63
C ASP A 181 16.09 12.50 -2.35
N THR A 182 16.61 13.73 -2.42
CA THR A 182 17.09 14.47 -1.23
C THR A 182 15.98 14.66 -0.19
N GLU A 183 14.79 15.05 -0.65
CA GLU A 183 13.63 15.28 0.24
C GLU A 183 13.06 13.96 0.76
N SER A 184 13.01 12.91 -0.08
CA SER A 184 12.55 11.58 0.35
C SER A 184 13.48 11.02 1.42
N LEU A 185 14.80 11.10 1.20
CA LEU A 185 15.82 10.62 2.13
C LEU A 185 15.74 11.35 3.48
N LYS A 186 15.44 12.65 3.48
CA LYS A 186 15.20 13.41 4.72
C LYS A 186 14.05 12.82 5.54
N TYR A 187 12.90 12.58 4.92
CA TYR A 187 11.74 12.01 5.61
C TYR A 187 11.95 10.53 5.97
N HIS A 188 12.63 9.78 5.12
CA HIS A 188 13.02 8.39 5.36
C HIS A 188 13.92 8.27 6.60
N ASN A 189 14.99 9.07 6.67
CA ASN A 189 15.87 9.12 7.84
C ASN A 189 15.10 9.52 9.10
N ARG A 190 14.19 10.50 8.98
CA ARG A 190 13.31 10.88 10.10
C ARG A 190 12.41 9.72 10.55
N CYS A 191 11.91 8.92 9.61
CA CYS A 191 11.13 7.74 9.92
C CYS A 191 11.98 6.72 10.69
N LEU A 192 13.21 6.44 10.24
CA LEU A 192 14.13 5.51 10.91
C LEU A 192 14.53 5.97 12.32
N GLU A 193 14.81 7.27 12.50
CA GLU A 193 15.11 7.87 13.82
C GLU A 193 14.00 7.63 14.84
N LEU A 194 12.75 7.59 14.40
CA LEU A 194 11.57 7.36 15.24
C LEU A 194 11.25 5.87 15.39
N LEU A 195 11.44 5.10 14.31
CA LEU A 195 11.11 3.68 14.22
C LEU A 195 12.04 2.82 15.08
N ILE A 196 13.36 3.04 14.99
CA ILE A 196 14.35 2.19 15.65
C ILE A 196 14.16 2.16 17.19
N PRO A 197 14.01 3.30 17.89
CA PRO A 197 13.75 3.30 19.33
C PRO A 197 12.41 2.66 19.68
N THR A 198 11.37 2.93 18.89
CA THR A 198 10.02 2.38 19.10
C THR A 198 10.04 0.85 19.09
N LEU A 199 10.72 0.25 18.11
CA LEU A 199 10.89 -1.20 18.03
C LEU A 199 11.74 -1.74 19.17
N SER A 200 12.81 -1.05 19.57
CA SER A 200 13.72 -1.51 20.63
C SER A 200 13.09 -1.49 22.04
N CYS A 201 12.12 -0.62 22.27
CA CYS A 201 11.45 -0.50 23.57
C CYS A 201 10.20 -1.40 23.70
N ASN A 202 9.53 -1.72 22.59
CA ASN A 202 8.23 -2.37 22.57
C ASN A 202 8.18 -3.55 21.57
N GLU A 203 9.18 -4.42 21.56
CA GLU A 203 9.26 -5.55 20.62
C GLU A 203 8.00 -6.46 20.62
N ASN A 204 7.27 -6.50 21.73
CA ASN A 204 6.06 -7.32 21.89
C ASN A 204 4.75 -6.63 21.47
N GLU A 205 4.76 -5.36 21.08
CA GLU A 205 3.55 -4.58 20.80
C GLU A 205 3.75 -3.68 19.57
N ILE A 206 3.87 -4.30 18.40
CA ILE A 206 3.86 -3.60 17.12
C ILE A 206 2.41 -3.23 16.82
N THR A 207 2.15 -1.95 16.56
CA THR A 207 0.80 -1.46 16.24
C THR A 207 0.51 -1.57 14.75
N GLU A 208 -0.76 -1.43 14.35
CA GLU A 208 -1.16 -1.39 12.94
C GLU A 208 -0.48 -0.25 12.17
N GLU A 209 -0.31 0.91 12.80
CA GLU A 209 0.32 2.08 12.19
C GLU A 209 1.81 1.88 11.97
N LEU A 210 2.45 1.13 12.87
CA LEU A 210 3.85 0.77 12.72
C LEU A 210 4.05 -0.20 11.55
N LEU A 211 3.21 -1.24 11.47
CA LEU A 211 3.23 -2.17 10.33
C LEU A 211 2.96 -1.43 9.01
N ALA A 212 1.94 -0.57 8.96
CA ALA A 212 1.63 0.24 7.78
C ALA A 212 2.78 1.18 7.39
N ALA A 213 3.46 1.80 8.36
CA ALA A 213 4.61 2.65 8.09
C ALA A 213 5.77 1.86 7.47
N ILE A 214 6.08 0.67 8.00
CA ILE A 214 7.16 -0.18 7.48
C ILE A 214 6.80 -0.70 6.07
N ALA A 215 5.53 -1.05 5.82
CA ALA A 215 5.07 -1.42 4.48
C ALA A 215 5.23 -0.26 3.48
N ILE A 216 4.83 0.96 3.84
CA ILE A 216 5.04 2.15 3.00
C ILE A 216 6.54 2.43 2.76
N LEU A 217 7.39 2.22 3.78
CA LEU A 217 8.84 2.33 3.59
C LEU A 217 9.37 1.29 2.61
N ARG A 218 8.79 0.09 2.56
CA ARG A 218 9.13 -0.90 1.54
C ARG A 218 8.73 -0.43 0.15
N GLN A 219 7.54 0.11 -0.04
CA GLN A 219 7.16 0.70 -1.34
C GLN A 219 8.09 1.85 -1.76
N ASN A 220 8.54 2.66 -0.81
CA ASN A 220 9.54 3.68 -1.07
C ASN A 220 10.89 3.08 -1.52
N GLU A 221 11.29 1.95 -0.94
CA GLU A 221 12.49 1.20 -1.35
C GLU A 221 12.33 0.58 -2.74
N GLU A 222 11.13 0.08 -3.09
CA GLU A 222 10.83 -0.46 -4.43
C GLU A 222 10.90 0.58 -5.55
N MET A 223 10.72 1.86 -5.22
CA MET A 223 10.93 2.97 -6.17
C MET A 223 12.41 3.34 -6.35
N ASP A 224 13.30 2.80 -5.54
CA ASP A 224 14.73 3.04 -5.63
C ASP A 224 15.37 2.06 -6.64
N PRO A 225 16.25 2.52 -7.55
CA PRO A 225 16.96 1.61 -8.46
C PRO A 225 17.80 0.55 -7.73
N GLN A 226 18.17 0.82 -6.47
CA GLN A 226 18.83 -0.11 -5.58
C GLN A 226 17.85 -0.59 -4.48
N ASP A 227 16.86 -1.42 -4.84
CA ASP A 227 15.99 -2.13 -3.89
C ASP A 227 16.81 -3.17 -3.09
N ASN A 228 17.27 -2.76 -1.91
CA ASN A 228 18.08 -3.57 -1.01
C ASN A 228 17.24 -4.51 -0.13
N GLN A 229 15.91 -4.44 -0.21
CA GLN A 229 14.95 -5.27 0.52
C GLN A 229 15.10 -5.21 2.06
N PHE A 230 15.64 -4.10 2.60
CA PHE A 230 15.79 -3.93 4.04
C PHE A 230 14.42 -3.93 4.73
N HIS A 231 13.47 -3.18 4.19
CA HIS A 231 12.12 -3.09 4.76
C HIS A 231 11.32 -4.36 4.54
N LEU A 232 11.58 -5.11 3.47
CA LEU A 232 10.95 -6.42 3.23
C LEU A 232 11.33 -7.42 4.32
N THR A 233 12.61 -7.44 4.70
CA THR A 233 13.10 -8.31 5.77
C THR A 233 12.40 -7.96 7.09
N GLY A 234 12.23 -6.67 7.36
CA GLY A 234 11.47 -6.17 8.51
C GLY A 234 10.00 -6.57 8.50
N THR A 235 9.26 -6.27 7.43
CA THR A 235 7.82 -6.60 7.33
C THR A 235 7.57 -8.10 7.45
N THR A 236 8.37 -8.92 6.77
CA THR A 236 8.22 -10.38 6.82
C THR A 236 8.45 -10.91 8.24
N HIS A 237 9.48 -10.43 8.93
CA HIS A 237 9.76 -10.85 10.31
C HIS A 237 8.58 -10.52 11.24
N ILE A 238 8.00 -9.32 11.10
CA ILE A 238 6.84 -8.88 11.89
C ILE A 238 5.62 -9.75 11.60
N LEU A 239 5.26 -9.93 10.32
CA LEU A 239 4.09 -10.74 9.94
C LEU A 239 4.19 -12.20 10.38
N ASN A 240 5.40 -12.76 10.33
CA ASN A 240 5.64 -14.14 10.75
C ASN A 240 5.62 -14.30 12.27
N THR A 241 5.91 -13.24 13.03
CA THR A 241 5.91 -13.25 14.51
C THR A 241 4.52 -12.89 15.06
N MET A 242 3.82 -11.94 14.44
CA MET A 242 2.54 -11.40 14.86
C MET A 242 1.43 -11.78 13.87
N SER A 243 1.05 -13.06 13.89
CA SER A 243 0.11 -13.65 12.92
C SER A 243 -1.31 -13.07 12.97
N SER A 244 -1.68 -12.32 14.02
CA SER A 244 -3.00 -11.68 14.11
C SER A 244 -3.26 -10.68 13.01
N PHE A 245 -2.23 -10.01 12.48
CA PHE A 245 -2.40 -9.00 11.44
C PHE A 245 -3.03 -9.56 10.16
N GLY A 246 -2.78 -10.82 9.80
CA GLY A 246 -3.35 -11.40 8.58
C GLY A 246 -4.87 -11.63 8.62
N SER A 247 -5.54 -11.42 9.75
CA SER A 247 -6.96 -11.72 9.94
C SER A 247 -7.69 -10.84 10.96
N SER A 248 -7.11 -9.70 11.36
CA SER A 248 -7.68 -8.82 12.39
C SER A 248 -8.66 -7.77 11.86
N GLY A 249 -8.81 -7.65 10.54
CA GLY A 249 -9.40 -6.49 9.87
C GLY A 249 -8.52 -5.24 10.00
N GLY A 250 -9.09 -4.10 9.61
CA GLY A 250 -8.49 -2.80 9.84
C GLY A 250 -7.23 -2.52 9.00
N LEU A 251 -6.50 -1.49 9.43
CA LEU A 251 -5.27 -1.05 8.76
C LEU A 251 -4.17 -2.11 8.86
N GLY A 252 -4.12 -2.88 9.96
CA GLY A 252 -3.12 -3.93 10.15
C GLY A 252 -3.27 -5.05 9.12
N GLU A 253 -4.50 -5.50 8.86
CA GLU A 253 -4.75 -6.51 7.83
C GLU A 253 -4.53 -5.96 6.41
N ALA A 254 -4.95 -4.73 6.12
CA ALA A 254 -4.65 -4.08 4.84
C ALA A 254 -3.13 -4.02 4.59
N ALA A 255 -2.35 -3.66 5.62
CA ALA A 255 -0.88 -3.65 5.54
C ALA A 255 -0.30 -5.06 5.39
N ALA A 256 -0.87 -6.09 6.04
CA ALA A 256 -0.43 -7.47 5.86
C ALA A 256 -0.62 -7.96 4.41
N TRP A 257 -1.76 -7.65 3.79
CA TRP A 257 -2.00 -7.97 2.38
C TRP A 257 -1.08 -7.22 1.43
N LEU A 258 -0.73 -5.95 1.74
CA LEU A 258 0.28 -5.20 0.99
C LEU A 258 1.64 -5.89 1.06
N CYS A 259 2.14 -6.17 2.27
CA CYS A 259 3.40 -6.85 2.48
C CYS A 259 3.47 -8.22 1.78
N LEU A 260 2.36 -8.98 1.74
CA LEU A 260 2.30 -10.23 1.00
C LEU A 260 2.54 -10.01 -0.50
N ARG A 261 1.93 -8.99 -1.11
CA ARG A 261 2.15 -8.65 -2.53
C ARG A 261 3.59 -8.20 -2.80
N GLU A 262 4.18 -7.42 -1.89
CA GLU A 262 5.59 -6.97 -1.97
C GLU A 262 6.56 -8.17 -1.93
N ASP A 263 6.28 -9.18 -1.09
CA ASP A 263 7.06 -10.42 -1.02
C ASP A 263 6.83 -11.31 -2.25
N MET A 264 5.59 -11.40 -2.76
CA MET A 264 5.28 -12.09 -4.01
C MET A 264 6.06 -11.50 -5.20
N TYR A 265 6.16 -10.17 -5.29
CA TYR A 265 6.94 -9.49 -6.32
C TYR A 265 8.42 -9.91 -6.27
N ILE A 266 9.04 -9.93 -5.08
CA ILE A 266 10.42 -10.40 -4.92
C ILE A 266 10.57 -11.88 -5.23
N SER A 267 9.64 -12.73 -4.75
CA SER A 267 9.63 -14.16 -5.05
C SER A 267 9.58 -14.42 -6.56
N LEU A 268 8.75 -13.69 -7.30
CA LEU A 268 8.64 -13.80 -8.76
C LEU A 268 9.90 -13.33 -9.50
N THR A 269 10.41 -12.15 -9.15
CA THR A 269 11.52 -11.51 -9.88
C THR A 269 12.87 -12.17 -9.58
N SER A 270 13.04 -12.71 -8.38
CA SER A 270 14.27 -13.41 -7.97
C SER A 270 14.17 -14.93 -8.04
N GLN A 271 12.99 -15.49 -8.34
CA GLN A 271 12.70 -16.93 -8.30
C GLN A 271 13.05 -17.58 -6.95
N SER A 272 12.88 -16.84 -5.86
CA SER A 272 13.17 -17.30 -4.50
C SER A 272 11.89 -17.76 -3.78
N PRO A 273 11.99 -18.62 -2.75
CA PRO A 273 10.85 -18.94 -1.89
C PRO A 273 10.19 -17.69 -1.33
N LEU A 274 8.86 -17.72 -1.19
CA LEU A 274 8.11 -16.72 -0.45
C LEU A 274 8.54 -16.72 1.01
N ARG A 275 8.75 -15.54 1.61
CA ARG A 275 9.22 -15.40 3.00
C ARG A 275 8.06 -15.33 3.99
N THR A 276 6.91 -14.85 3.55
CA THR A 276 5.70 -14.63 4.35
C THR A 276 5.00 -15.95 4.66
N ASN A 277 4.66 -16.18 5.93
CA ASN A 277 3.86 -17.32 6.36
C ASN A 277 2.38 -17.09 6.05
N LEU A 278 1.83 -17.91 5.16
CA LEU A 278 0.45 -17.79 4.70
C LEU A 278 -0.62 -18.17 5.74
N GLN A 279 -0.26 -18.88 6.81
CA GLN A 279 -1.22 -19.33 7.82
C GLN A 279 -1.94 -18.16 8.54
N SER A 280 -1.28 -17.00 8.65
CA SER A 280 -1.86 -15.81 9.27
C SER A 280 -3.07 -15.28 8.51
N PHE A 281 -3.13 -15.51 7.19
CA PHE A 281 -4.18 -15.03 6.30
C PHE A 281 -5.38 -15.97 6.24
N GLU A 282 -5.23 -17.27 6.51
CA GLU A 282 -6.30 -18.28 6.35
C GLU A 282 -7.59 -17.96 7.13
N ARG A 283 -7.50 -17.12 8.17
CA ARG A 283 -8.63 -16.69 9.00
C ARG A 283 -9.26 -15.36 8.58
N SER A 284 -8.72 -14.73 7.53
CA SER A 284 -9.26 -13.48 6.98
C SER A 284 -10.69 -13.66 6.50
N ASP A 285 -11.51 -12.62 6.65
CA ASP A 285 -12.90 -12.63 6.19
C ASP A 285 -13.05 -12.72 4.66
N VAL A 286 -11.97 -12.44 3.90
CA VAL A 286 -11.94 -12.51 2.43
C VAL A 286 -12.31 -13.90 1.92
N PHE A 287 -12.07 -14.96 2.68
CA PHE A 287 -12.43 -16.33 2.30
C PHE A 287 -13.92 -16.65 2.47
N THR A 288 -14.67 -15.77 3.15
CA THR A 288 -16.11 -15.94 3.39
C THR A 288 -16.98 -14.94 2.64
N ARG A 289 -16.42 -13.77 2.32
CA ARG A 289 -17.12 -12.68 1.62
C ARG A 289 -17.42 -13.01 0.16
N THR A 290 -18.29 -12.24 -0.49
CA THR A 290 -18.70 -12.52 -1.88
C THR A 290 -18.54 -11.32 -2.82
N ASP A 291 -17.98 -10.22 -2.32
CA ASP A 291 -17.64 -9.05 -3.12
C ASP A 291 -16.36 -9.24 -3.97
N ASP A 292 -16.19 -8.39 -4.98
CA ASP A 292 -15.12 -8.50 -5.96
C ASP A 292 -13.72 -8.39 -5.34
N PHE A 293 -13.55 -7.60 -4.28
CA PHE A 293 -12.27 -7.45 -3.59
C PHE A 293 -11.85 -8.75 -2.89
N ALA A 294 -12.79 -9.44 -2.26
CA ALA A 294 -12.57 -10.76 -1.68
C ALA A 294 -12.20 -11.79 -2.75
N TRP A 295 -12.85 -11.77 -3.92
CA TRP A 295 -12.50 -12.64 -5.05
C TRP A 295 -11.09 -12.40 -5.56
N SER A 296 -10.65 -11.15 -5.69
CA SER A 296 -9.28 -10.83 -6.09
C SER A 296 -8.26 -11.22 -5.01
N ASN A 297 -8.52 -10.97 -3.72
CA ASN A 297 -7.63 -11.42 -2.65
C ASN A 297 -7.45 -12.95 -2.61
N ARG A 298 -8.48 -13.73 -2.96
CA ARG A 298 -8.34 -15.20 -3.08
C ARG A 298 -7.36 -15.59 -4.18
N MET A 299 -7.39 -14.90 -5.32
CA MET A 299 -6.44 -15.15 -6.40
C MET A 299 -5.01 -14.76 -5.99
N VAL A 300 -4.85 -13.63 -5.28
CA VAL A 300 -3.56 -13.23 -4.67
C VAL A 300 -3.04 -14.33 -3.73
N PHE A 301 -3.91 -14.86 -2.86
CA PHE A 301 -3.55 -15.92 -1.92
C PHE A 301 -3.18 -17.25 -2.62
N LEU A 302 -3.94 -17.64 -3.65
CA LEU A 302 -3.62 -18.80 -4.48
C LEU A 302 -2.27 -18.65 -5.18
N LEU A 303 -1.99 -17.47 -5.75
CA LEU A 303 -0.68 -17.19 -6.34
C LEU A 303 0.45 -17.28 -5.30
N ALA A 304 0.25 -16.75 -4.10
CA ALA A 304 1.22 -16.87 -3.01
C ALA A 304 1.49 -18.34 -2.62
N ARG A 305 0.45 -19.19 -2.59
CA ARG A 305 0.59 -20.64 -2.35
C ARG A 305 1.35 -21.34 -3.48
N ILE A 306 1.10 -20.95 -4.73
CA ILE A 306 1.84 -21.46 -5.90
C ILE A 306 3.33 -21.11 -5.79
N LEU A 307 3.65 -19.84 -5.51
CA LEU A 307 5.04 -19.38 -5.34
C LEU A 307 5.76 -20.11 -4.21
N SER A 308 5.06 -20.33 -3.09
CA SER A 308 5.56 -21.09 -1.94
C SER A 308 5.88 -22.55 -2.29
N CYS A 309 5.16 -23.15 -3.24
CA CYS A 309 5.44 -24.51 -3.71
C CYS A 309 6.53 -24.54 -4.80
N ALA A 310 6.48 -23.59 -5.73
CA ALA A 310 7.30 -23.58 -6.93
C ALA A 310 8.78 -23.27 -6.65
N PHE A 311 9.07 -22.32 -5.75
CA PHE A 311 10.43 -21.85 -5.50
C PHE A 311 11.07 -22.40 -4.23
N ASN A 312 10.38 -23.29 -3.50
CA ASN A 312 10.95 -23.93 -2.31
C ASN A 312 11.78 -25.16 -2.71
N GLU A 313 13.11 -25.05 -2.67
CA GLU A 313 14.06 -26.08 -3.12
C GLU A 313 13.88 -27.44 -2.42
N GLY A 314 13.50 -27.44 -1.13
CA GLY A 314 13.21 -28.66 -0.37
C GLY A 314 11.97 -29.43 -0.85
N ASN A 315 11.16 -28.78 -1.69
CA ASN A 315 9.92 -29.30 -2.23
C ASN A 315 10.06 -29.83 -3.66
N GLN A 316 11.24 -29.97 -4.28
CA GLN A 316 11.37 -30.63 -5.61
C GLN A 316 11.15 -32.16 -5.58
N THR A 317 10.11 -32.62 -4.89
CA THR A 317 9.69 -34.00 -4.73
C THR A 317 8.32 -34.21 -5.36
N SER A 318 7.91 -35.47 -5.56
CA SER A 318 6.57 -35.80 -6.05
C SER A 318 5.42 -35.18 -5.23
N ARG A 319 5.66 -34.84 -3.95
CA ARG A 319 4.67 -34.15 -3.10
C ARG A 319 4.39 -32.71 -3.55
N SER A 320 5.39 -31.95 -4.01
CA SER A 320 5.15 -30.60 -4.51
C SER A 320 4.45 -30.60 -5.85
N TYR A 321 4.77 -31.55 -6.73
CA TYR A 321 4.02 -31.70 -7.97
C TYR A 321 2.53 -31.99 -7.70
N ALA A 322 2.23 -32.86 -6.72
CA ALA A 322 0.86 -33.09 -6.29
C ALA A 322 0.20 -31.84 -5.68
N SER A 323 0.94 -31.06 -4.88
CA SER A 323 0.47 -29.78 -4.34
C SER A 323 0.19 -28.74 -5.43
N LEU A 324 1.07 -28.61 -6.43
CA LEU A 324 0.89 -27.71 -7.56
C LEU A 324 -0.31 -28.12 -8.42
N LYS A 325 -0.51 -29.42 -8.65
CA LYS A 325 -1.69 -29.93 -9.36
C LYS A 325 -2.99 -29.67 -8.59
N HIS A 326 -2.95 -29.76 -7.25
CA HIS A 326 -4.10 -29.39 -6.43
C HIS A 326 -4.41 -27.89 -6.54
N LEU A 327 -3.37 -27.05 -6.49
CA LEU A 327 -3.50 -25.60 -6.67
C LEU A 327 -4.01 -25.22 -8.07
N GLU A 328 -3.60 -25.93 -9.12
CA GLU A 328 -4.15 -25.79 -10.47
C GLU A 328 -5.67 -25.98 -10.46
N THR A 329 -6.15 -27.03 -9.79
CA THR A 329 -7.61 -27.25 -9.64
C THR A 329 -8.29 -26.12 -8.86
N GLU A 330 -7.68 -25.60 -7.80
CA GLU A 330 -8.25 -24.48 -7.04
C GLU A 330 -8.31 -23.18 -7.87
N VAL A 331 -7.33 -22.94 -8.74
CA VAL A 331 -7.33 -21.81 -9.69
C VAL A 331 -8.42 -21.99 -10.74
N ASP A 332 -8.60 -23.19 -11.29
CA ASP A 332 -9.68 -23.50 -12.22
C ASP A 332 -11.05 -23.31 -11.58
N ASP A 333 -11.23 -23.79 -10.35
CA ASP A 333 -12.45 -23.61 -9.57
C ASP A 333 -12.75 -22.13 -9.28
N TRP A 334 -11.72 -21.36 -8.92
CA TRP A 334 -11.84 -19.90 -8.77
C TRP A 334 -12.26 -19.25 -10.09
N ASN A 335 -11.62 -19.62 -11.20
CA ASN A 335 -11.89 -19.04 -12.51
C ASN A 335 -13.30 -19.37 -13.03
N ALA A 336 -13.80 -20.57 -12.75
CA ALA A 336 -15.15 -21.00 -13.09
C ALA A 336 -16.23 -20.36 -12.19
N SER A 337 -15.89 -20.02 -10.95
CA SER A 337 -16.83 -19.54 -9.95
C SER A 337 -16.84 -18.02 -9.75
N LYS A 338 -15.84 -17.29 -10.26
CA LYS A 338 -15.73 -15.84 -10.08
C LYS A 338 -16.96 -15.11 -10.65
N PRO A 339 -17.36 -13.97 -10.05
CA PRO A 339 -18.54 -13.24 -10.49
C PRO A 339 -18.39 -12.71 -11.92
N GLN A 340 -19.52 -12.49 -12.60
CA GLN A 340 -19.55 -11.95 -13.96
C GLN A 340 -18.89 -10.55 -14.07
N THR A 341 -18.75 -9.81 -12.96
CA THR A 341 -18.05 -8.52 -12.89
C THR A 341 -16.59 -8.61 -13.34
N PHE A 342 -15.96 -9.79 -13.25
CA PHE A 342 -14.60 -10.04 -13.74
C PHE A 342 -14.51 -10.24 -15.26
N GLN A 343 -15.63 -10.27 -15.98
CA GLN A 343 -15.62 -10.33 -17.43
C GLN A 343 -15.18 -8.97 -18.00
N PRO A 344 -14.26 -8.96 -19.00
CA PRO A 344 -13.90 -7.72 -19.66
C PRO A 344 -15.12 -7.03 -20.28
N VAL A 345 -15.26 -5.72 -20.05
CA VAL A 345 -16.24 -4.86 -20.72
C VAL A 345 -15.85 -4.64 -22.18
N HIS A 346 -14.55 -4.65 -22.44
CA HIS A 346 -13.99 -4.55 -23.78
C HIS A 346 -12.79 -5.48 -23.90
N PHE A 347 -12.71 -6.21 -25.01
CA PHE A 347 -11.58 -7.08 -25.32
C PHE A 347 -11.19 -6.89 -26.79
N VAL A 348 -9.94 -6.51 -27.01
CA VAL A 348 -9.30 -6.47 -28.33
C VAL A 348 -8.13 -7.44 -28.30
N PRO A 349 -8.11 -8.47 -29.18
CA PRO A 349 -6.98 -9.38 -29.24
C PRO A 349 -5.74 -8.66 -29.78
N ARG A 350 -4.57 -9.20 -29.41
CA ARG A 350 -3.29 -8.78 -29.99
C ARG A 350 -3.32 -8.87 -31.52
N GLY A 351 -2.75 -7.88 -32.17
CA GLY A 351 -2.57 -7.76 -33.62
C GLY A 351 -1.10 -7.67 -34.01
N LYS A 352 -0.87 -7.54 -35.33
CA LYS A 352 0.48 -7.35 -35.91
C LYS A 352 0.89 -5.88 -35.99
N GLU A 353 -0.06 -4.97 -35.76
CA GLU A 353 0.15 -3.52 -35.76
C GLU A 353 0.95 -3.10 -34.51
N SER A 354 1.75 -2.04 -34.63
CA SER A 354 2.67 -1.62 -33.57
C SER A 354 1.96 -1.23 -32.27
N ASP A 355 0.76 -0.68 -32.36
CA ASP A 355 -0.12 -0.24 -31.28
C ASP A 355 -0.99 -1.37 -30.70
N ARG A 356 -0.93 -2.58 -31.26
CA ARG A 356 -1.78 -3.72 -30.87
C ARG A 356 -0.99 -4.98 -30.50
N ARG A 357 0.28 -4.85 -30.13
CA ARG A 357 1.14 -6.00 -29.80
C ARG A 357 0.67 -6.80 -28.59
N PHE A 358 -0.05 -6.14 -27.68
CA PHE A 358 -0.71 -6.74 -26.53
C PHE A 358 -2.22 -6.70 -26.71
N PRO A 359 -2.97 -7.63 -26.08
CA PRO A 359 -4.41 -7.49 -26.01
C PRO A 359 -4.80 -6.23 -25.22
N SER A 360 -5.88 -5.56 -25.62
CA SER A 360 -6.49 -4.50 -24.84
C SER A 360 -7.67 -5.08 -24.08
N ILE A 361 -7.64 -4.99 -22.75
CA ILE A 361 -8.66 -5.54 -21.85
C ILE A 361 -9.13 -4.40 -20.98
N TRP A 362 -10.41 -4.07 -21.02
CA TRP A 362 -11.01 -3.07 -20.13
C TRP A 362 -11.91 -3.78 -19.14
N THR A 363 -11.69 -3.53 -17.85
CA THR A 363 -12.46 -4.11 -16.76
C THR A 363 -13.37 -3.07 -16.12
N LEU A 364 -14.35 -3.51 -15.30
CA LEU A 364 -15.27 -2.59 -14.62
C LEU A 364 -14.59 -1.81 -13.50
N LEU A 365 -13.74 -2.48 -12.72
CA LEU A 365 -13.01 -1.92 -11.59
C LEU A 365 -11.51 -2.28 -11.69
N PRO A 366 -10.60 -1.49 -11.08
CA PRO A 366 -9.18 -1.82 -11.03
C PRO A 366 -8.91 -3.21 -10.44
N VAL A 367 -9.68 -3.61 -9.42
CA VAL A 367 -9.54 -4.89 -8.72
C VAL A 367 -9.76 -6.12 -9.61
N HIS A 368 -10.44 -5.97 -10.75
CA HIS A 368 -10.68 -7.05 -11.72
C HIS A 368 -9.53 -7.29 -12.70
N GLY A 369 -8.65 -6.30 -12.87
CA GLY A 369 -7.53 -6.35 -13.81
C GLY A 369 -6.22 -6.85 -13.19
N MET A 370 -6.27 -7.25 -11.92
CA MET A 370 -5.12 -7.63 -11.09
C MET A 370 -4.65 -9.05 -11.34
#